data_AF-A0A8S9WMV4-F1
#
_entry.id   AF-A0A8S9WMV4-F1
#
_cell.length_a   1.000
_cell.length_b   1.000
_cell.length_c   1.000
_cell.angle_alpha   90.00
_cell.angle_beta   90.00
_cell.angle_gamma   90.00
#
_symmetry.space_group_name_H-M   'P 1'
#
loop_
_entity.id
_entity.type
_entity.pdbx_description
1 polymer ?
#
loop_
_entity_poly.entity_id
_entity_poly.type
_entity_poly.pdbx_seq_one_letter_code
_entity_poly.pdbx_strand_id
1 'polypeptide(L)'
;MALLLKYIDDIQQLFDKNGDPRTRNWPMMSSPFPTLVICLSYVYFVKVAGPRFMENRKPFQLKNVLIAYNLFQVIFSTWLFYEVTYNSIQK
;
A
#
# COMPACT_ATOMS: atom_id res chain seq x y z
N MET A 1 -26.44 9.37 -9.96
CA MET A 1 -25.10 9.54 -10.55
C MET A 1 -24.47 10.89 -10.20
N ALA A 2 -25.13 12.02 -10.50
CA ALA A 2 -24.59 13.36 -10.22
C ALA A 2 -24.20 13.61 -8.75
N LEU A 3 -24.97 13.08 -7.78
CA LEU A 3 -24.68 13.22 -6.35
C LEU A 3 -23.42 12.44 -5.93
N LEU A 4 -23.20 11.25 -6.52
CA LEU A 4 -22.02 10.44 -6.27
C LEU A 4 -20.76 11.08 -6.87
N LEU A 5 -20.86 11.61 -8.09
CA LEU A 5 -19.76 12.34 -8.72
C LEU A 5 -19.38 13.58 -7.90
N LYS A 6 -20.38 14.35 -7.45
CA LYS A 6 -20.15 15.50 -6.58
C LYS A 6 -19.43 15.11 -5.28
N TYR A 7 -19.82 14.01 -4.65
CA TYR A 7 -19.16 13.52 -3.43
C TYR A 7 -17.70 13.08 -3.69
N ILE A 8 -17.44 12.43 -4.82
CA ILE A 8 -16.09 12.03 -5.23
C ILE A 8 -15.21 13.27 -5.47
N ASP A 9 -15.74 14.26 -6.17
CA ASP A 9 -15.04 15.51 -6.46
C ASP A 9 -14.74 16.30 -5.18
N ASP A 10 -15.69 16.37 -4.24
CA ASP A 10 -15.52 17.02 -2.93
C ASP A 10 -14.39 16.36 -2.12
N ILE A 11 -14.33 15.02 -2.12
CA ILE A 11 -13.24 14.27 -1.48
C ILE A 11 -11.90 14.59 -2.15
N GLN A 12 -11.84 14.53 -3.49
CA GLN A 12 -10.60 14.78 -4.20
C GLN A 12 -10.09 16.23 -3.98
N GLN A 13 -10.98 17.21 -3.99
CA GLN A 13 -10.63 18.60 -3.67
C GLN A 13 -10.09 18.78 -2.25
N LEU A 14 -10.62 18.05 -1.25
CA LEU A 14 -10.09 18.10 0.11
C LEU A 14 -8.65 17.57 0.19
N PHE A 15 -8.35 16.48 -0.53
CA PHE A 15 -7.00 15.90 -0.58
C PHE A 15 -6.04 16.78 -1.38
N ASP A 16 -6.47 17.35 -2.50
CA ASP A 16 -5.65 18.24 -3.30
C ASP A 16 -5.33 19.56 -2.59
N LYS A 17 -6.28 20.08 -1.79
CA LYS A 17 -6.09 21.33 -1.04
C LYS A 17 -5.10 21.19 0.13
N ASN A 18 -5.08 20.03 0.79
CA ASN A 18 -4.29 19.80 2.00
C ASN A 18 -3.03 18.95 1.75
N GLY A 19 -2.86 18.38 0.56
CA GLY A 19 -1.73 17.53 0.20
C GLY A 19 -0.43 18.31 -0.05
N ASP A 20 0.70 17.71 0.28
CA ASP A 20 2.01 18.28 -0.06
C ASP A 20 2.23 18.20 -1.58
N PRO A 21 2.46 19.33 -2.28
CA PRO A 21 2.65 19.34 -3.74
C PRO A 21 3.86 18.49 -4.19
N ARG A 22 4.83 18.20 -3.32
CA ARG A 22 6.02 17.40 -3.63
C ARG A 22 5.72 15.92 -3.85
N THR A 23 4.65 15.41 -3.25
CA THR A 23 4.30 13.98 -3.28
C THR A 23 3.14 13.68 -4.21
N ARG A 24 2.52 14.70 -4.82
CA ARG A 24 1.32 14.55 -5.67
C ARG A 24 1.50 13.60 -6.86
N ASN A 25 2.70 13.56 -7.43
CA ASN A 25 3.00 12.70 -8.60
C ASN A 25 3.42 11.28 -8.20
N TRP A 26 3.45 10.96 -6.90
CA TRP A 26 3.81 9.62 -6.45
C TRP A 26 2.68 8.63 -6.74
N PRO A 27 3.03 7.37 -7.01
CA PRO A 27 2.02 6.33 -7.18
C PRO A 27 1.15 6.25 -5.92
N MET A 28 -0.17 6.08 -6.12
CA MET A 28 -1.18 5.98 -5.06
C MET A 28 -1.40 7.27 -4.22
N MET A 29 -0.77 8.39 -4.58
CA MET A 29 -0.96 9.69 -3.90
C MET A 29 -1.89 10.66 -4.65
N SER A 30 -2.28 10.33 -5.88
CA SER A 30 -3.19 11.16 -6.70
C SER A 30 -4.64 11.14 -6.21
N SER A 31 -5.05 10.08 -5.51
CA SER A 31 -6.40 9.93 -4.99
C SER A 31 -6.44 8.86 -3.90
N PRO A 32 -7.33 8.95 -2.89
CA PRO A 32 -7.50 7.90 -1.90
C PRO A 32 -8.16 6.62 -2.47
N PHE A 33 -8.87 6.71 -3.61
CA PHE A 33 -9.62 5.58 -4.16
C PHE A 33 -8.73 4.38 -4.57
N PRO A 34 -7.61 4.56 -5.32
CA PRO A 34 -6.69 3.46 -5.62
C PRO A 34 -6.22 2.69 -4.39
N THR A 35 -5.87 3.39 -3.32
CA THR A 35 -5.42 2.78 -2.05
C THR A 35 -6.55 2.00 -1.39
N LEU A 36 -7.75 2.57 -1.32
CA LEU A 36 -8.93 1.89 -0.77
C LEU A 36 -9.27 0.61 -1.53
N VAL A 37 -9.22 0.63 -2.86
CA VAL A 37 -9.48 -0.54 -3.69
C VAL A 37 -8.48 -1.66 -3.40
N ILE A 38 -7.19 -1.33 -3.26
CA ILE A 38 -6.14 -2.30 -2.92
C ILE A 38 -6.36 -2.89 -1.52
N CYS A 39 -6.71 -2.06 -0.53
CA CYS A 39 -6.99 -2.54 0.82
C CYS A 39 -8.21 -3.48 0.85
N LEU A 40 -9.31 -3.10 0.19
CA LEU A 40 -10.52 -3.92 0.13
C LEU A 40 -10.28 -5.23 -0.61
N SER A 41 -9.56 -5.20 -1.72
CA SER A 41 -9.22 -6.40 -2.49
C SER A 41 -8.31 -7.33 -1.69
N TYR A 42 -7.34 -6.80 -0.95
CA TYR A 42 -6.49 -7.57 -0.05
C TYR A 42 -7.31 -8.28 1.03
N VAL A 43 -8.22 -7.57 1.71
CA VAL A 43 -9.07 -8.17 2.76
C VAL A 43 -9.96 -9.26 2.19
N TYR A 44 -10.59 -9.02 1.04
CA TYR A 44 -11.40 -10.02 0.36
C TYR A 44 -10.57 -11.26 -0.02
N PHE A 45 -9.37 -11.05 -0.56
CA PHE A 45 -8.49 -12.14 -0.95
C PHE A 45 -8.05 -12.99 0.25
N VAL A 46 -7.62 -12.36 1.35
CA VAL A 46 -7.12 -13.09 2.53
C VAL A 46 -8.24 -13.77 3.32
N LYS A 47 -9.41 -13.15 3.47
CA LYS A 47 -10.50 -13.72 4.30
C LYS A 47 -11.43 -14.67 3.56
N VAL A 48 -11.65 -14.45 2.26
CA VAL A 48 -12.68 -15.20 1.51
C VAL A 48 -12.04 -16.08 0.44
N ALA A 49 -11.29 -15.48 -0.49
CA ALA A 49 -10.78 -16.21 -1.64
C ALA A 49 -9.68 -17.22 -1.26
N GLY A 50 -8.75 -16.82 -0.40
CA GLY A 50 -7.61 -17.61 0.05
C GLY A 50 -8.03 -18.89 0.78
N PRO A 51 -8.83 -18.81 1.86
CA PRO A 51 -9.29 -19.98 2.59
C PRO A 51 -10.10 -20.94 1.71
N ARG A 52 -11.00 -20.40 0.87
CA ARG A 52 -11.80 -21.20 -0.07
C ARG A 52 -10.94 -21.93 -1.11
N PHE A 53 -9.85 -21.32 -1.56
CA PHE A 53 -8.89 -21.96 -2.46
C PHE A 53 -8.01 -23.01 -1.76
N MET A 54 -7.69 -22.80 -0.48
CA MET A 54 -6.83 -23.70 0.30
C MET A 54 -7.61 -24.84 0.98
N GLU A 55 -8.94 -24.82 1.00
CA GLU A 55 -9.79 -25.81 1.66
C GLU A 55 -9.47 -27.27 1.26
N ASN A 56 -9.13 -27.50 -0.02
CA ASN A 56 -8.83 -28.83 -0.56
C ASN A 56 -7.34 -29.04 -0.86
N ARG A 57 -6.44 -28.18 -0.35
CA ARG A 57 -5.00 -28.26 -0.63
C ARG A 57 -4.16 -28.26 0.64
N LYS A 58 -3.05 -29.02 0.61
CA LYS A 58 -2.06 -28.99 1.69
C LYS A 58 -1.38 -27.62 1.74
N PRO A 59 -0.97 -27.15 2.94
CA PRO A 59 -0.30 -25.87 3.09
C PRO A 59 1.00 -25.83 2.26
N PHE A 60 1.22 -24.70 1.59
CA PHE A 60 2.42 -24.49 0.78
C PHE A 60 3.66 -24.35 1.68
N GLN A 61 4.72 -25.09 1.37
CA GLN A 61 6.01 -24.93 2.03
C GLN A 61 6.80 -23.78 1.39
N LEU A 62 6.59 -22.56 1.87
CA LEU A 62 7.21 -21.35 1.33
C LEU A 62 8.47 -20.92 2.10
N LYS A 63 9.14 -21.85 2.81
CA LYS A 63 10.26 -21.53 3.73
C LYS A 63 11.36 -20.70 3.06
N ASN A 64 11.84 -21.12 1.89
CA ASN A 64 12.92 -20.40 1.20
C ASN A 64 12.46 -19.03 0.69
N VAL A 65 11.21 -18.93 0.24
CA VAL A 65 10.60 -17.65 -0.20
C VAL A 65 10.48 -16.70 0.99
N LEU A 66 10.04 -17.18 2.15
CA LEU A 66 9.97 -16.38 3.39
C LEU A 66 11.36 -15.91 3.84
N ILE A 67 12.39 -16.75 3.73
CA ILE A 67 13.76 -16.36 4.09
C ILE A 67 14.25 -15.23 3.17
N ALA A 68 14.09 -15.38 1.85
CA ALA A 68 14.46 -14.36 0.88
C ALA A 68 13.68 -13.05 1.08
N TYR A 69 12.37 -13.15 1.35
CA TYR A 69 11.52 -12.00 1.64
C TYR A 69 11.99 -11.24 2.90
N ASN A 70 12.25 -11.95 4.00
CA ASN A 70 12.72 -11.32 5.24
C ASN A 70 14.11 -10.68 5.07
N LEU A 71 15.01 -11.32 4.32
CA LEU A 71 16.32 -10.74 4.01
C LEU A 71 16.17 -9.41 3.25
N PHE A 72 15.35 -9.41 2.19
CA PHE A 72 15.04 -8.20 1.44
C PHE A 72 14.43 -7.12 2.33
N GLN A 73 13.49 -7.49 3.21
CA GLN A 73 12.86 -6.56 4.15
C GLN A 73 13.87 -5.91 5.09
N VAL A 74 14.83 -6.67 5.63
CA VAL A 74 15.90 -6.13 6.47
C VAL A 74 16.77 -5.15 5.69
N ILE A 75 17.25 -5.53 4.50
CA ILE A 75 18.09 -4.67 3.65
C ILE A 75 17.37 -3.36 3.32
N PHE A 76 16.11 -3.44 2.90
CA PHE A 76 15.30 -2.27 2.56
C PHE A 76 15.07 -1.37 3.78
N SER A 77 14.81 -1.95 4.96
CA SER A 77 14.61 -1.19 6.20
C SER A 77 15.90 -0.49 6.65
N THR A 78 17.05 -1.16 6.54
CA THR A 78 18.36 -0.56 6.81
C THR A 78 18.65 0.60 5.87
N TRP A 79 18.33 0.45 4.58
CA TRP A 79 18.51 1.52 3.60
C TRP A 79 17.63 2.74 3.90
N LEU A 80 16.34 2.54 4.20
CA LEU A 80 15.44 3.63 4.62
C LEU A 80 15.96 4.34 5.88
N PHE A 81 16.44 3.58 6.87
CA PHE A 81 17.00 4.17 8.09
C PHE A 81 18.23 5.03 7.81
N TYR A 82 19.12 4.57 6.93
CA TYR A 82 20.29 5.32 6.50
C TYR A 82 19.89 6.60 5.76
N GLU A 83 18.97 6.53 4.80
CA GLU A 83 18.49 7.68 4.03
C GLU A 83 17.85 8.74 4.93
N VAL A 84 16.96 8.32 5.84
CA VAL A 84 16.30 9.23 6.80
C VAL A 84 17.33 9.88 7.72
N THR A 85 18.28 9.12 8.24
CA THR A 85 19.33 9.65 9.13
C THR A 85 20.24 10.63 8.40
N TYR A 86 20.69 10.30 7.18
CA TYR A 86 21.51 11.18 6.37
C TYR A 86 20.79 12.49 6.04
N ASN A 87 19.54 12.42 5.57
CA ASN A 87 18.72 13.59 5.28
C ASN A 87 18.43 14.45 6.52
N SER A 88 18.36 13.84 7.71
CA SER A 88 18.17 14.56 8.98
C SER A 88 19.43 15.27 9.46
N ILE A 89 20.64 14.82 9.09
CA ILE A 89 21.91 15.44 9.51
C ILE A 89 22.30 16.61 8.60
N GLN A 90 21.85 16.59 7.33
CA GLN A 90 22.14 17.62 6.34
C GLN A 90 21.24 18.87 6.43
N LYS A 91 20.25 18.87 7.32
CA LYS A 91 19.22 19.90 7.46
C LYS A 91 19.40 20.68 8.76
#